data_AF-A0A345U994-F1
#
_entry.id   AF-A0A345U994-F1
#
_cell.length_a   1.000
_cell.length_b   1.000
_cell.length_c   1.000
_cell.angle_alpha   90.00
_cell.angle_beta   90.00
_cell.angle_gamma   90.00
#
_symmetry.space_group_name_H-M   'P 1'
#
loop_
_entity.id
_entity.type
_entity.pdbx_description
1 polymer ?
#
loop_
_entity_poly.entity_id
_entity_poly.type
_entity_poly.pdbx_seq_one_letter_code
_entity_poly.pdbx_strand_id
1 'polypeptide(L)' 'MNTRDQRNRWLWGFSTGSESWNGRLAMLAFIVIFSIEYCFCLPVVELLGIFY' A
#
# COMPACT_ATOMS: atom_id res chain seq x y z
N MET A 1 -24.37 18.83 7.68
CA MET A 1 -22.91 18.61 7.59
C MET A 1 -22.57 18.02 6.22
N ASN A 2 -21.74 18.70 5.43
CA ASN A 2 -21.32 18.25 4.10
C ASN A 2 -20.34 17.08 4.26
N THR A 3 -20.75 15.85 3.95
CA THR A 3 -19.95 14.63 4.14
C THR A 3 -18.71 14.55 3.23
N ARG A 4 -18.59 15.48 2.26
CA ARG A 4 -17.50 15.51 1.27
C ARG A 4 -16.13 15.82 1.87
N ASP A 5 -16.09 16.56 2.97
CA ASP A 5 -14.85 17.02 3.61
C ASP A 5 -14.09 15.92 4.37
N GLN A 6 -14.70 14.77 4.66
CA GLN A 6 -14.04 13.69 5.44
C GLN A 6 -13.21 12.73 4.58
N ARG A 7 -13.37 12.73 3.25
CA ARG A 7 -12.69 11.74 2.37
C ARG A 7 -11.24 12.06 2.05
N ASN A 8 -10.86 13.33 2.14
CA ASN A 8 -9.52 13.81 1.81
C ASN A 8 -8.77 14.37 3.03
N ARG A 9 -9.27 14.05 4.22
CA ARG A 9 -8.57 14.33 5.47
C ARG A 9 -7.72 13.13 5.83
N TRP A 10 -6.46 13.38 6.13
CA TRP A 10 -5.58 12.38 6.69
C TRP A 10 -5.89 12.25 8.18
N LEU A 11 -6.85 11.38 8.48
CA LEU A 11 -7.29 11.05 9.83
C LEU A 11 -6.64 9.73 10.22
N TRP A 12 -6.07 9.70 11.43
CA TRP A 12 -5.57 8.47 12.02
C TRP A 12 -6.73 7.63 12.55
N GLY A 13 -6.76 6.35 12.16
CA GLY A 13 -7.78 5.38 12.56
C GLY A 13 -8.50 4.74 11.38
N PHE A 14 -9.44 3.84 11.66
CA PHE A 14 -10.25 3.16 10.65
C PHE A 14 -11.36 4.10 10.15
N SER A 15 -11.01 4.94 9.19
CA SER A 15 -11.93 5.83 8.48
C SER A 15 -11.91 5.50 6.99
N THR A 16 -13.02 5.73 6.30
CA THR A 16 -13.16 5.53 4.84
C THR A 16 -12.07 6.24 4.03
N GLY A 17 -11.59 7.40 4.50
CA GLY A 17 -10.45 8.10 3.89
C GLY A 17 -9.14 7.33 4.02
N SER A 18 -8.83 6.82 5.21
CA SER A 18 -7.63 6.00 5.46
C SER A 18 -7.68 4.69 4.69
N GLU A 19 -8.84 4.03 4.61
CA GLU A 19 -9.01 2.79 3.84
C GLU A 19 -8.75 3.02 2.35
N SER A 20 -9.30 4.11 1.79
CA SER A 20 -9.07 4.46 0.37
C SER A 20 -7.60 4.78 0.08
N TRP A 21 -6.93 5.50 0.98
CA TRP A 21 -5.50 5.83 0.82
C TRP A 21 -4.61 4.59 0.96
N ASN A 22 -4.87 3.75 1.97
CA ASN A 22 -4.16 2.49 2.18
C ASN A 22 -4.33 1.54 0.98
N GLY A 23 -5.54 1.46 0.41
CA GLY A 23 -5.80 0.66 -0.78
C GLY A 23 -4.97 1.12 -2.00
N ARG A 24 -4.88 2.44 -2.23
CA ARG A 24 -4.05 2.99 -3.32
C ARG A 24 -2.57 2.71 -3.11
N LEU A 25 -2.08 2.91 -1.88
CA LEU A 25 -0.70 2.58 -1.53
C LEU A 25 -0.41 1.08 -1.72
N ALA A 26 -1.32 0.19 -1.34
CA ALA A 26 -1.15 -1.24 -1.52
C ALA A 26 -1.06 -1.63 -3.01
N MET A 27 -1.90 -1.03 -3.87
CA MET A 27 -1.82 -1.25 -5.32
C MET A 27 -0.49 -0.77 -5.91
N LEU A 28 0.02 0.39 -5.47
CA LEU A 28 1.34 0.89 -5.89
C LEU A 28 2.47 0.00 -5.39
N ALA A 29 2.43 -0.40 -4.12
CA ALA A 29 3.42 -1.30 -3.52
C ALA A 29 3.46 -2.64 -4.27
N PHE A 30 2.32 -3.18 -4.65
CA PHE A 30 2.22 -4.41 -5.45
C PHE A 30 2.98 -4.27 -6.79
N ILE A 31 2.75 -3.19 -7.54
CA ILE A 31 3.43 -2.94 -8.81
C ILE A 31 4.95 -2.78 -8.61
N VAL A 32 5.37 -2.07 -7.56
CA VAL A 32 6.79 -1.86 -7.23
C VAL A 32 7.46 -3.19 -6.86
N ILE A 33 6.81 -4.04 -6.07
CA ILE A 33 7.31 -5.36 -5.69
C ILE A 33 7.58 -6.23 -6.93
N PHE A 34 6.63 -6.31 -7.86
CA PHE A 34 6.84 -7.06 -9.10
C PHE A 34 7.95 -6.46 -9.97
N SER A 35 8.06 -5.13 -10.01
CA SER A 35 9.12 -4.47 -10.77
C SER A 35 10.50 -4.80 -10.21
N ILE A 36 10.64 -4.83 -8.88
CA ILE A 36 11.87 -5.22 -8.19
C ILE A 36 12.16 -6.70 -8.45
N GLU A 37 11.19 -7.59 -8.23
CA GLU A 37 11.37 -9.03 -8.46
C GLU A 37 11.81 -9.33 -9.90
N TYR A 38 11.24 -8.62 -10.88
CA TYR A 38 11.64 -8.73 -12.29
C TYR A 38 13.07 -8.24 -12.56
N CYS A 39 13.49 -7.12 -11.96
CA CYS A 39 14.83 -6.56 -12.19
C CYS A 39 15.94 -7.35 -11.49
N PHE A 40 15.68 -7.90 -10.31
CA PHE A 40 16.70 -8.57 -9.49
C PHE A 40 16.64 -10.10 -9.56
N CYS A 41 15.59 -10.67 -10.17
CA CYS A 41 15.31 -12.11 -10.17
C CYS A 41 15.36 -12.75 -8.77
N LEU A 42 15.07 -11.95 -7.73
CA LEU A 42 15.05 -12.36 -6.33
C LEU A 42 13.60 -12.35 -5.85
N PRO A 43 13.05 -13.45 -5.32
CA PRO A 43 11.69 -13.47 -4.84
C PRO A 43 11.51 -12.50 -3.67
N VAL A 44 10.39 -11.77 -3.65
CA VAL A 44 10.13 -10.76 -2.60
C VAL A 44 10.14 -11.35 -1.18
N VAL A 45 9.82 -12.63 -1.02
CA VAL A 45 9.80 -13.31 0.28
C VAL A 45 11.21 -13.47 0.85
N GLU A 46 12.21 -13.65 -0.01
CA GLU A 46 13.63 -13.70 0.37
C GLU A 46 14.13 -12.29 0.73
N LEU A 47 13.70 -11.26 -0.02
CA LEU A 47 13.98 -9.86 0.32
C LEU A 47 13.43 -9.47 1.71
N LEU A 48 12.27 -10.00 2.09
CA LEU A 48 11.65 -9.77 3.40
C LEU A 48 12.32 -10.57 4.54
N GLY A 49 13.22 -11.50 4.25
CA GLY A 49 13.92 -12.32 5.25
C GLY A 49 13.01 -13.32 5.98
N ILE A 50 11.88 -13.70 5.38
CA ILE A 50 10.91 -14.63 5.99
C ILE A 50 11.39 -16.08 5.90
N PHE A 51 12.17 -16.42 4.86
CA PHE A 51 12.83 -17.71 4.72
C PHE A 51 14.34 -17.47 4.68
N TYR A 52 15.02 -17.92 5.73
CA TYR A 52 16.46 -18.18 5.74
C TYR A 52 16.68 -19.65 5.38
#